data_AF-A0A0P6H7C8-F1
#
_entry.id   AF-A0A0P6H7C8-F1
#
_cell.length_a   1.000
_cell.length_b   1.000
_cell.length_c   1.000
_cell.angle_alpha   90.00
_cell.angle_beta   90.00
_cell.angle_gamma   90.00
#
_symmetry.space_group_name_H-M   'P 1'
#
loop_
_entity.id
_entity.type
_entity.pdbx_description
1 polymer ?
#
loop_
_entity_poly.entity_id
_entity_poly.type
_entity_poly.pdbx_seq_one_letter_code
_entity_poly.pdbx_strand_id
1 'polypeptide(L)'
;MGEVERDPPTRVLLNEEELVNLEKSQFLQHWAKQESYISWLESQLSSAQIALAPVREFEEKLKHSISSECGRRESFLLMRLNTKEQEIQDLIVQIHELKALQAGSSTSLRSSLLDPAVNVLIQHLRGELDKSKSALEETQNELSAWKFTPDSNTGKRLMAKCRLLYQENEELGRMISSGRLAKLEGDLALQRNFSEEMKKSQSGTVYGIFCSCFIFYFHS
;
A
#
# COMPACT_ATOMS: atom_id res chain seq x y z
N MET A 1 49.60 67.97 50.65
CA MET A 1 49.52 69.10 51.59
C MET A 1 49.04 68.50 52.90
N GLY A 2 49.86 68.60 53.96
CA GLY A 2 49.60 67.91 55.22
C GLY A 2 48.30 68.39 55.85
N GLU A 3 47.37 67.48 56.07
CA GLU A 3 46.27 67.72 57.01
C GLU A 3 46.92 67.93 58.38
N VAL A 4 46.88 69.17 58.87
CA VAL A 4 47.18 69.46 60.26
C VAL A 4 46.10 68.75 61.06
N GLU A 5 46.44 67.60 61.62
CA GLU A 5 45.62 66.81 62.53
C GLU A 5 45.34 67.67 63.77
N ARG A 6 44.31 68.52 63.68
CA ARG A 6 43.76 69.23 64.84
C ARG A 6 42.91 68.21 65.58
N ASP A 7 43.20 68.02 66.87
CA ASP A 7 42.40 67.16 67.72
C ASP A 7 40.91 67.47 67.56
N PRO A 8 40.05 66.44 67.40
CA PRO A 8 38.63 66.67 67.20
C PRO A 8 38.04 67.41 68.41
N PRO A 9 37.19 68.41 68.18
CA PRO A 9 36.53 69.13 69.27
C PRO A 9 35.79 68.14 70.16
N THR A 10 35.90 68.31 71.48
CA THR A 10 35.23 67.42 72.44
C THR A 10 33.82 67.90 72.71
N ARG A 11 32.85 66.98 72.71
CA ARG A 11 31.48 67.23 73.16
C ARG A 11 31.48 67.80 74.58
N VAL A 12 30.68 68.84 74.82
CA VAL A 12 30.45 69.35 76.17
C VAL A 12 29.39 68.48 76.87
N LEU A 13 29.71 68.01 78.07
CA LEU A 13 28.81 67.26 78.95
C LEU A 13 28.78 68.00 80.29
N LEU A 14 27.59 68.42 80.72
CA LEU A 14 27.36 69.10 82.00
C LEU A 14 26.20 68.39 82.70
N ASN A 15 26.34 68.19 84.01
CA ASN A 15 25.28 67.68 84.87
C ASN A 15 24.33 68.82 85.31
N GLU A 16 23.14 68.47 85.82
CA GLU A 16 22.10 69.45 86.16
C GLU A 16 22.55 70.46 87.23
N GLU A 17 23.33 70.01 88.23
CA GLU A 17 23.89 70.88 89.28
C GLU A 17 24.98 71.83 88.75
N GLU A 18 25.77 71.41 87.76
CA GLU A 18 26.82 72.22 87.13
C GLU A 18 26.22 73.28 86.22
N LEU A 19 25.06 72.99 85.61
CA LEU A 19 24.34 73.92 84.75
C LEU A 19 23.70 75.06 85.55
N VAL A 20 23.14 74.76 86.73
CA VAL A 20 22.48 75.76 87.60
C VAL A 20 23.48 76.74 88.22
N ASN A 21 24.71 76.30 88.48
CA ASN A 21 25.76 77.12 89.11
C ASN A 21 26.71 77.79 88.10
N LEU A 22 26.38 77.80 86.81
CA LEU A 22 27.28 78.21 85.75
C LEU A 22 27.34 79.72 85.58
N GLU A 23 28.55 80.29 85.53
CA GLU A 23 28.72 81.71 85.23
C GLU A 23 28.49 82.00 83.73
N LYS A 24 28.05 83.22 83.41
CA LYS A 24 27.79 83.65 82.02
C LYS A 24 29.01 83.46 81.11
N SER A 25 30.22 83.70 81.60
CA SER A 25 31.47 83.53 80.86
C SER A 25 31.72 82.05 80.51
N GLN A 26 31.53 81.15 81.47
CA GLN A 26 31.67 79.71 81.33
C GLN A 26 30.60 79.15 80.38
N PHE A 27 29.35 79.62 80.47
CA PHE A 27 28.30 79.25 79.54
C PHE A 27 28.66 79.59 78.09
N LEU A 28 29.14 80.82 77.83
CA LEU A 28 29.55 81.22 76.48
C LEU A 28 30.72 80.38 75.96
N GLN A 29 31.66 80.01 76.82
CA GLN A 29 32.78 79.13 76.45
C GLN A 29 32.31 77.70 76.12
N HIS A 30 31.42 77.14 76.94
CA HIS A 30 30.81 75.83 76.70
C HIS A 30 29.96 75.81 75.43
N TRP A 31 29.17 76.86 75.21
CA TRP A 31 28.39 77.05 73.98
C TRP A 31 29.31 77.09 72.75
N ALA A 32 30.35 77.91 72.76
CA ALA A 32 31.29 78.01 71.64
C ALA A 32 32.03 76.69 71.36
N LYS A 33 32.38 75.93 72.42
CA LYS A 33 32.99 74.60 72.28
C LYS A 33 32.00 73.60 71.69
N GLN A 34 30.75 73.63 72.11
CA GLN A 34 29.71 72.75 71.58
C GLN A 34 29.36 73.08 70.12
N GLU A 35 29.28 74.36 69.75
CA GLU A 35 29.11 74.81 68.35
C GLU A 35 30.26 74.33 67.45
N SER A 36 31.50 74.43 67.95
CA SER A 36 32.66 73.90 67.22
C SER A 36 32.58 72.38 67.02
N TYR A 37 32.07 71.64 68.02
CA TYR A 37 31.84 70.20 67.92
C TYR A 37 30.74 69.84 66.92
N ILE A 38 29.61 70.56 66.93
CA ILE A 38 28.50 70.37 65.99
C ILE A 38 28.98 70.65 64.56
N SER A 39 29.64 71.78 64.33
CA SER A 39 30.19 72.14 63.02
C SER A 39 31.17 71.09 62.48
N TRP A 40 32.01 70.53 63.36
CA TRP A 40 32.89 69.42 62.99
C TRP A 40 32.11 68.15 62.62
N LEU A 41 31.10 67.75 63.41
CA LEU A 41 30.25 66.60 63.09
C LEU A 41 29.50 66.76 61.76
N GLU A 42 28.95 67.95 61.50
CA GLU A 42 28.28 68.27 60.24
C GLU A 42 29.24 68.19 59.05
N SER A 43 30.47 68.68 59.21
CA SER A 43 31.52 68.56 58.21
C SER A 43 31.93 67.11 57.94
N GLN A 44 32.07 66.29 58.99
CA GLN A 44 32.36 64.85 58.86
C GLN A 44 31.20 64.09 58.20
N LEU A 45 29.95 64.43 58.53
CA LEU A 45 28.78 63.83 57.89
C LEU A 45 28.72 64.20 56.40
N SER A 46 28.98 65.46 56.07
CA SER A 46 29.01 65.93 54.68
C SER A 46 30.12 65.25 53.88
N SER A 47 31.34 65.14 54.44
CA SER A 47 32.46 64.46 53.78
C SER A 47 32.16 62.97 53.56
N ALA A 48 31.58 62.29 54.55
CA ALA A 48 31.16 60.90 54.44
C ALA A 48 30.06 60.70 53.39
N GLN A 49 29.10 61.62 53.28
CA GLN A 49 28.05 61.58 52.25
C GLN A 49 28.63 61.76 50.85
N ILE A 50 29.58 62.68 50.67
CA ILE A 50 30.27 62.91 49.39
C ILE A 50 31.08 61.66 49.00
N ALA A 51 31.79 61.05 49.95
CA ALA A 51 32.55 59.83 49.72
C ALA A 51 31.66 58.64 49.33
N LEU A 52 30.43 58.58 49.86
CA LEU A 52 29.47 57.51 49.57
C LEU A 52 28.73 57.69 48.23
N ALA A 53 28.59 58.93 47.74
CA ALA A 53 27.91 59.24 46.48
C ALA A 53 28.42 58.41 45.28
N PRO A 54 29.73 58.34 44.97
CA PRO A 54 30.22 57.54 43.86
C PRO A 54 29.93 56.05 44.07
N VAL A 55 30.03 55.53 45.30
CA VAL A 55 29.72 54.12 45.60
C VAL A 55 28.27 53.80 45.25
N ARG A 56 27.31 54.68 45.59
CA ARG A 56 25.90 54.53 45.22
C ARG A 56 25.70 54.56 43.71
N GLU A 57 26.34 55.49 43.01
CA GLU A 57 26.27 55.55 41.55
C GLU A 57 26.84 54.30 40.88
N PHE A 58 27.97 53.78 41.39
CA PHE A 58 28.55 52.53 40.91
C PHE A 58 27.63 51.34 41.18
N GLU A 59 27.01 51.27 42.35
CA GLU A 59 26.03 50.23 42.69
C GLU A 59 24.83 50.26 41.74
N GLU A 60 24.26 51.44 41.46
CA GLU A 60 23.14 51.60 40.53
C GLU A 60 23.52 51.21 39.10
N LYS A 61 24.69 51.65 38.63
CA LYS A 61 25.21 51.26 37.31
C LYS A 61 25.41 49.75 37.20
N LEU A 62 25.95 49.12 38.24
CA LEU A 62 26.16 47.67 38.28
C LEU A 62 24.81 46.93 38.27
N LYS A 63 23.85 47.36 39.09
CA LYS A 63 22.49 46.79 39.11
C LYS A 63 21.82 46.90 37.75
N HIS A 64 21.90 48.06 37.10
CA HIS A 64 21.33 48.28 35.78
C HIS A 64 21.99 47.40 34.73
N SER A 65 23.33 47.31 34.73
CA SER A 65 24.08 46.46 33.82
C SER A 65 23.73 44.98 33.97
N ILE A 66 23.70 44.47 35.21
CA ILE A 66 23.33 43.08 35.50
C ILE A 66 21.90 42.79 35.07
N SER A 67 20.94 43.67 35.41
CA SER A 67 19.54 43.48 35.03
C SER A 67 19.33 43.45 33.52
N SER A 68 20.00 44.36 32.80
CA SER A 68 19.92 44.44 31.34
C SER A 68 20.52 43.19 30.67
N GLU A 69 21.71 42.77 31.11
CA GLU A 69 22.40 41.62 30.53
C GLU A 69 21.66 40.31 30.85
N CYS A 70 21.13 40.17 32.07
CA CYS A 70 20.32 39.02 32.46
C CYS A 70 19.05 38.94 31.62
N GLY A 71 18.31 40.05 31.46
CA GLY A 71 17.10 40.10 30.64
C GLY A 71 17.37 39.81 29.16
N ARG A 72 18.48 40.32 28.61
CA ARG A 72 18.91 40.03 27.23
C ARG A 72 19.23 38.54 27.04
N ARG A 73 19.96 37.95 27.99
CA ARG A 73 20.31 36.52 27.97
C ARG A 73 19.06 35.65 28.09
N GLU A 74 18.14 36.00 28.98
CA GLU A 74 16.88 35.28 29.17
C GLU A 74 16.02 35.34 27.90
N SER A 75 15.83 36.53 27.31
CA SER A 75 15.08 36.70 26.06
C SER A 75 15.66 35.86 24.91
N PHE A 76 16.98 35.83 24.77
CA PHE A 76 17.65 34.99 23.78
C PHE A 76 17.44 33.50 24.02
N LEU A 77 17.51 33.05 25.28
CA LEU A 77 17.25 31.66 25.64
C LEU A 77 15.79 31.26 25.38
N LEU A 78 14.83 32.13 25.70
CA LEU A 78 13.41 31.92 25.41
C LEU A 78 13.15 31.83 23.90
N MET A 79 13.75 32.71 23.10
CA MET A 79 13.65 32.64 21.64
C MET A 79 14.17 31.30 21.11
N ARG A 80 15.37 30.87 21.53
CA ARG A 80 15.95 29.58 21.12
C ARG A 80 15.11 28.39 21.57
N LEU A 81 14.57 28.44 22.79
CA LEU A 81 13.71 27.40 23.32
C LEU A 81 12.44 27.29 22.48
N ASN A 82 11.82 28.43 22.15
CA ASN A 82 10.65 28.48 21.28
C ASN A 82 10.95 27.92 19.87
N THR A 83 12.09 28.25 19.28
CA THR A 83 12.53 27.64 18.00
C THR A 83 12.64 26.12 18.11
N LYS A 84 13.22 25.60 19.20
CA LYS A 84 13.33 24.15 19.42
C LYS A 84 11.99 23.48 19.68
N GLU A 85 11.09 24.15 20.39
CA GLU A 85 9.72 23.68 20.58
C GLU A 85 8.98 23.58 19.24
N GLN A 86 9.13 24.59 18.37
CA GLN A 86 8.55 24.56 17.03
C GLN A 86 9.15 23.42 16.17
N GLU A 87 10.47 23.26 16.17
CA GLU A 87 11.12 22.13 15.46
C GLU A 87 10.59 20.77 15.93
N ILE A 88 10.36 20.61 17.24
CA ILE A 88 9.78 19.38 17.81
C ILE A 88 8.34 19.18 17.32
N GLN A 89 7.52 20.23 17.31
CA GLN A 89 6.15 20.14 16.78
C GLN A 89 6.13 19.75 15.30
N ASP A 90 7.01 20.33 14.49
CA ASP A 90 7.12 20.00 13.07
C ASP A 90 7.52 18.52 12.86
N LEU A 91 8.43 18.00 13.71
CA LEU A 91 8.80 16.57 13.69
C LEU A 91 7.64 15.66 14.13
N ILE A 92 6.85 16.07 15.13
CA ILE A 92 5.65 15.33 15.56
C ILE A 92 4.64 15.24 14.40
N VAL A 93 4.42 16.34 13.68
CA VAL A 93 3.55 16.37 12.50
C VAL A 93 4.06 15.41 11.42
N GLN A 94 5.35 15.46 11.08
CA GLN A 94 5.97 14.52 10.12
C GLN A 94 5.81 13.06 10.55
N ILE A 95 6.00 12.75 11.83
CA ILE A 95 5.77 11.40 12.36
C ILE A 95 4.31 11.00 12.20
N HIS A 96 3.36 11.90 12.46
CA HIS A 96 1.94 11.61 12.31
C HIS A 96 1.56 11.35 10.85
N GLU A 97 2.08 12.14 9.92
CA GLU A 97 1.91 11.94 8.48
C GLU A 97 2.49 10.60 8.02
N LEU A 98 3.71 10.27 8.44
CA LEU A 98 4.34 8.97 8.14
C LEU A 98 3.54 7.80 8.73
N LYS A 99 3.02 7.94 9.95
CA LYS A 99 2.15 6.92 10.56
C LYS A 99 0.82 6.79 9.81
N ALA A 100 0.24 7.89 9.33
CA ALA A 100 -0.98 7.86 8.52
C ALA A 100 -0.74 7.15 7.18
N LEU A 101 0.40 7.43 6.52
CA LEU A 101 0.83 6.72 5.32
C LEU A 101 1.05 5.22 5.58
N GLN A 102 1.65 4.88 6.73
CA GLN A 102 1.86 3.49 7.15
C GLN A 102 0.55 2.76 7.50
N ALA A 103 -0.45 3.47 8.03
CA ALA A 103 -1.77 2.93 8.33
C ALA A 103 -2.60 2.66 7.06
N GLY A 104 -2.16 3.16 5.90
CA GLY A 104 -2.76 2.90 4.60
C GLY A 104 -2.56 1.45 4.13
N SER A 105 -3.47 0.56 4.54
CA SER A 105 -3.67 -0.81 4.07
C SER A 105 -2.43 -1.74 4.14
N SER A 106 -2.56 -2.84 4.88
CA SER A 106 -1.57 -3.94 4.92
C SER A 106 -1.15 -4.44 3.53
N THR A 107 -1.95 -4.22 2.49
CA THR A 107 -1.67 -4.55 1.10
C THR A 107 -0.62 -3.61 0.47
N SER A 108 -0.66 -2.31 0.79
CA SER A 108 0.32 -1.31 0.32
C SER A 108 1.68 -1.50 0.99
N LEU A 109 1.67 -1.81 2.29
CA LEU A 109 2.88 -2.20 3.02
C LEU A 109 3.50 -3.48 2.46
N ARG A 110 2.71 -4.52 2.13
CA ARG A 110 3.24 -5.73 1.48
C ARG A 110 3.86 -5.43 0.10
N SER A 111 3.30 -4.52 -0.69
CA SER A 111 3.90 -4.12 -1.97
C SER A 111 5.10 -3.19 -1.83
N SER A 112 5.23 -2.46 -0.72
CA SER A 112 6.42 -1.64 -0.43
C SER A 112 7.55 -2.46 0.23
N LEU A 113 7.21 -3.55 0.94
CA LEU A 113 8.16 -4.45 1.62
C LEU A 113 8.66 -5.57 0.72
N LEU A 114 7.91 -5.94 -0.32
CA LEU A 114 8.45 -6.75 -1.42
C LEU A 114 9.09 -5.78 -2.40
N ASP A 115 10.40 -5.90 -2.61
CA ASP A 115 11.09 -5.17 -3.67
C ASP A 115 10.28 -5.30 -4.98
N PRO A 116 9.95 -4.19 -5.67
CA PRO A 116 9.13 -4.23 -6.87
C PRO A 116 9.63 -5.24 -7.91
N ALA A 117 10.95 -5.44 -8.03
CA ALA A 117 11.51 -6.45 -8.94
C ALA A 117 11.26 -7.88 -8.45
N VAL A 118 11.38 -8.13 -7.14
CA VAL A 118 11.00 -9.43 -6.52
C VAL A 118 9.51 -9.73 -6.73
N ASN A 119 8.62 -8.75 -6.59
CA ASN A 119 7.18 -8.96 -6.83
C ASN A 119 6.90 -9.31 -8.30
N VAL A 120 7.51 -8.60 -9.25
CA VAL A 120 7.40 -8.91 -10.68
C VAL A 120 7.92 -10.32 -10.97
N LEU A 121 9.06 -10.71 -10.39
CA LEU A 121 9.61 -12.05 -10.55
C LEU A 121 8.67 -13.13 -10.00
N ILE A 122 8.08 -12.93 -8.82
CA ILE A 122 7.13 -13.88 -8.23
C ILE A 122 5.87 -14.01 -9.10
N GLN A 123 5.35 -12.89 -9.63
CA GLN A 123 4.21 -12.95 -10.56
C GLN A 123 4.57 -13.66 -11.86
N HIS A 124 5.76 -13.43 -12.39
CA HIS A 124 6.25 -14.12 -13.57
C HIS A 124 6.36 -15.63 -13.32
N LEU A 125 6.98 -16.03 -12.21
CA LEU A 125 7.13 -17.43 -11.81
C LEU A 125 5.77 -18.12 -11.59
N ARG A 126 4.78 -17.44 -11.02
CA ARG A 126 3.41 -17.97 -10.91
C ARG A 126 2.79 -18.18 -12.29
N GLY A 127 2.94 -17.23 -13.19
CA GLY A 127 2.46 -17.35 -14.56
C GLY A 127 3.16 -18.48 -15.34
N GLU A 128 4.47 -18.65 -15.19
CA GLU A 128 5.20 -19.77 -15.78
C GLU A 128 4.78 -21.12 -15.19
N LEU A 129 4.53 -21.17 -13.88
CA LEU A 129 4.04 -22.37 -13.21
C LEU A 129 2.66 -22.79 -13.73
N ASP A 130 1.73 -21.86 -13.86
CA ASP A 130 0.39 -22.17 -14.36
C ASP A 130 0.42 -22.60 -15.84
N LYS A 131 1.24 -21.94 -16.67
CA LYS A 131 1.48 -22.38 -18.06
C LYS A 131 2.05 -23.79 -18.13
N SER A 132 3.05 -24.09 -17.30
CA SER A 132 3.67 -25.41 -17.25
C SER A 132 2.68 -26.49 -16.78
N LYS A 133 1.85 -26.20 -15.77
CA LYS A 133 0.78 -27.10 -15.32
C LYS A 133 -0.24 -27.38 -16.42
N SER A 134 -0.70 -26.34 -17.12
CA SER A 134 -1.65 -26.48 -18.23
C SER A 134 -1.07 -27.35 -19.35
N ALA A 135 0.18 -27.11 -19.76
CA ALA A 135 0.86 -27.92 -20.76
C ALA A 135 1.08 -29.36 -20.30
N LEU A 136 1.39 -29.57 -19.01
CA LEU A 136 1.52 -30.91 -18.44
C LEU A 136 0.17 -31.65 -18.46
N GLU A 137 -0.92 -30.98 -18.11
CA GLU A 137 -2.26 -31.58 -18.15
C GLU A 137 -2.68 -31.92 -19.58
N GLU A 138 -2.40 -31.04 -20.55
CA GLU A 138 -2.67 -31.28 -21.97
C GLU A 138 -1.88 -32.47 -22.50
N THR A 139 -0.56 -32.49 -22.29
CA THR A 139 0.30 -33.62 -22.72
C THR A 139 -0.05 -34.93 -22.00
N GLN A 140 -0.46 -34.87 -20.73
CA GLN A 140 -0.96 -36.04 -20.00
C GLN A 140 -2.28 -36.54 -20.57
N ASN A 141 -3.19 -35.63 -20.92
CA ASN A 141 -4.46 -35.96 -21.57
C ASN A 141 -4.22 -36.57 -22.96
N GLU A 142 -3.32 -36.01 -23.76
CA GLU A 142 -2.89 -36.58 -25.03
C GLU A 142 -2.29 -37.97 -24.83
N LEU A 143 -1.32 -38.13 -23.93
CA LEU A 143 -0.70 -39.43 -23.65
C LEU A 143 -1.74 -40.46 -23.19
N SER A 144 -2.73 -40.04 -22.40
CA SER A 144 -3.84 -40.90 -21.98
C SER A 144 -4.75 -41.28 -23.14
N ALA A 145 -4.97 -40.37 -24.11
CA ALA A 145 -5.71 -40.65 -25.33
C ALA A 145 -4.93 -41.59 -26.26
N TRP A 146 -3.61 -41.44 -26.35
CA TRP A 146 -2.71 -42.32 -27.10
C TRP A 146 -2.61 -43.72 -26.47
N LYS A 147 -2.68 -43.83 -25.15
CA LYS A 147 -2.83 -45.10 -24.42
C LYS A 147 -4.27 -45.59 -24.49
N PHE A 148 -4.81 -45.73 -25.71
CA PHE A 148 -6.04 -46.46 -25.93
C PHE A 148 -5.92 -47.82 -25.24
N THR A 149 -6.64 -47.99 -24.13
CA THR A 149 -6.61 -49.19 -23.32
C THR A 149 -7.87 -49.98 -23.67
N PRO A 150 -7.76 -51.07 -24.43
CA PRO A 150 -8.92 -51.86 -24.86
C PRO A 150 -9.73 -52.40 -23.67
N ASP A 151 -9.13 -52.44 -22.48
CA ASP A 151 -9.77 -52.94 -21.26
C ASP A 151 -10.48 -51.86 -20.42
N SER A 152 -10.28 -50.57 -20.74
CA SER A 152 -10.96 -49.46 -20.07
C SER A 152 -12.46 -49.44 -20.40
N ASN A 153 -13.31 -48.96 -19.48
CA ASN A 153 -14.76 -48.88 -19.70
C ASN A 153 -15.12 -48.10 -20.97
N THR A 154 -14.41 -47.02 -21.26
CA THR A 154 -14.58 -46.21 -22.47
C THR A 154 -14.08 -46.95 -23.72
N GLY A 155 -12.91 -47.59 -23.66
CA GLY A 155 -12.36 -48.40 -24.76
C GLY A 155 -13.24 -49.59 -25.12
N LYS A 156 -13.77 -50.31 -24.13
CA LYS A 156 -14.73 -51.42 -24.32
C LYS A 156 -15.99 -50.96 -25.03
N ARG A 157 -16.56 -49.80 -24.63
CA ARG A 157 -17.76 -49.23 -25.25
C ARG A 157 -17.50 -48.84 -26.71
N LEU A 158 -16.34 -48.24 -26.99
CA LEU A 158 -15.95 -47.86 -28.35
C LEU A 158 -15.77 -49.10 -29.23
N MET A 159 -15.07 -50.13 -28.74
CA MET A 159 -14.85 -51.39 -29.45
C MET A 159 -16.15 -52.16 -29.70
N ALA A 160 -17.08 -52.17 -28.74
CA ALA A 160 -18.42 -52.73 -28.94
C ALA A 160 -19.17 -52.00 -30.06
N LYS A 161 -19.09 -50.66 -30.10
CA LYS A 161 -19.69 -49.85 -31.17
C LYS A 161 -19.04 -50.13 -32.53
N CYS A 162 -17.71 -50.26 -32.60
CA CYS A 162 -17.01 -50.64 -33.83
C CYS A 162 -17.42 -52.03 -34.32
N ARG A 163 -17.59 -53.02 -33.42
CA ARG A 163 -18.07 -54.37 -33.78
C ARG A 163 -19.50 -54.33 -34.32
N LEU A 164 -20.39 -53.56 -33.69
CA LEU A 164 -21.77 -53.38 -34.17
C LEU A 164 -21.81 -52.73 -35.55
N LEU A 165 -21.07 -51.64 -35.76
CA LEU A 165 -20.99 -50.98 -37.07
C LEU A 165 -20.42 -51.90 -38.16
N TYR A 166 -19.48 -52.78 -37.81
CA TYR A 166 -18.96 -53.77 -38.75
C TYR A 166 -20.02 -54.80 -39.13
N GLN A 167 -20.78 -55.31 -38.16
CA GLN A 167 -21.91 -56.22 -38.41
C GLN A 167 -23.00 -55.56 -39.25
N GLU A 168 -23.35 -54.32 -38.94
CA GLU A 168 -24.35 -53.55 -39.69
C GLU A 168 -23.89 -53.35 -41.14
N ASN A 169 -22.62 -53.01 -41.37
CA ASN A 169 -22.07 -52.91 -42.73
C ASN A 169 -22.08 -54.26 -43.47
N GLU A 170 -21.78 -55.36 -42.79
CA GLU A 170 -21.84 -56.70 -43.38
C GLU A 170 -23.28 -57.09 -43.74
N GLU A 171 -24.25 -56.73 -42.90
CA GLU A 171 -25.68 -56.94 -43.14
C GLU A 171 -26.20 -56.05 -44.27
N LEU A 172 -25.82 -54.78 -44.33
CA LEU A 172 -26.09 -53.90 -45.48
C LEU A 172 -25.51 -54.48 -46.77
N GLY A 173 -24.28 -54.99 -46.74
CA GLY A 173 -23.65 -55.67 -47.88
C GLY A 173 -24.43 -56.90 -48.33
N ARG A 174 -24.87 -57.75 -47.38
CA ARG A 174 -25.72 -58.90 -47.66
C ARG A 174 -27.07 -58.49 -48.24
N MET A 175 -27.72 -57.49 -47.67
CA MET A 175 -29.03 -56.99 -48.12
C MET A 175 -28.97 -56.39 -49.53
N ILE A 176 -27.90 -55.65 -49.86
CA ILE A 176 -27.67 -55.14 -51.21
C ILE A 176 -27.48 -56.32 -52.19
N SER A 177 -26.70 -57.33 -51.80
CA SER A 177 -26.47 -58.51 -52.65
C SER A 177 -27.75 -59.32 -52.88
N SER A 178 -28.59 -59.51 -51.86
CA SER A 178 -29.86 -60.22 -51.98
C SER A 178 -30.89 -59.42 -52.78
N GLY A 179 -30.92 -58.09 -52.62
CA GLY A 179 -31.77 -57.20 -53.40
C GLY A 179 -31.43 -57.23 -54.90
N ARG A 180 -30.14 -57.31 -55.24
CA ARG A 180 -29.70 -57.49 -56.63
C ARG A 180 -30.09 -58.86 -57.19
N LEU A 181 -30.01 -59.90 -56.36
CA LEU A 181 -30.39 -61.27 -56.75
C LEU A 181 -31.90 -61.37 -57.01
N ALA A 182 -32.73 -60.81 -56.12
CA ALA A 182 -34.19 -60.79 -56.28
C ALA A 182 -34.64 -60.04 -57.55
N LYS A 183 -33.94 -58.95 -57.92
CA LYS A 183 -34.21 -58.24 -59.19
C LYS A 183 -33.89 -59.11 -60.40
N LEU A 184 -32.73 -59.77 -60.40
CA LEU A 184 -32.33 -60.66 -61.49
C LEU A 184 -33.26 -61.86 -61.63
N GLU A 185 -33.77 -62.41 -60.52
CA GLU A 185 -34.79 -63.47 -60.53
C GLU A 185 -36.12 -62.99 -61.13
N GLY A 186 -36.54 -61.77 -60.81
CA GLY A 186 -37.72 -61.14 -61.40
C GLY A 186 -37.59 -60.91 -62.91
N ASP A 187 -36.45 -60.37 -63.35
CA ASP A 187 -36.15 -60.15 -64.78
C ASP A 187 -36.11 -61.50 -65.54
N LEU A 188 -35.54 -62.55 -64.93
CA LEU A 188 -35.52 -63.90 -65.49
C LEU A 188 -36.93 -64.50 -65.62
N ALA A 189 -37.80 -64.29 -64.62
CA ALA A 189 -39.18 -64.73 -64.65
C ALA A 189 -40.00 -64.01 -65.74
N LEU A 190 -39.81 -62.70 -65.88
CA LEU A 190 -40.41 -61.91 -66.97
C LEU A 190 -39.94 -62.40 -68.33
N GLN A 191 -38.65 -62.67 -68.51
CA GLN A 191 -38.11 -63.19 -69.76
C GLN A 191 -38.69 -64.57 -70.11
N ARG A 192 -38.86 -65.46 -69.11
CA ARG A 192 -39.52 -66.76 -69.31
C ARG A 192 -40.96 -66.58 -69.75
N ASN A 193 -41.75 -65.74 -69.07
CA ASN A 193 -43.13 -65.46 -69.43
C ASN A 193 -43.23 -64.90 -70.85
N PHE A 194 -42.37 -63.94 -71.21
CA PHE A 194 -42.33 -63.37 -72.56
C PHE A 194 -41.96 -64.42 -73.62
N SER A 195 -41.02 -65.32 -73.32
CA SER A 195 -40.66 -66.42 -74.21
C SER A 195 -41.81 -67.42 -74.39
N GLU A 196 -42.54 -67.74 -73.33
CA GLU A 196 -43.72 -68.61 -73.39
C GLU A 196 -44.86 -67.96 -74.17
N GLU A 197 -45.09 -66.66 -73.98
CA GLU A 197 -46.11 -65.90 -74.70
C GLU A 197 -45.78 -65.77 -76.20
N MET A 198 -44.50 -65.58 -76.54
CA MET A 198 -44.00 -65.65 -77.92
C MET A 198 -44.17 -67.05 -78.55
N LYS A 199 -43.97 -68.13 -77.78
CA LYS A 199 -44.23 -69.50 -78.26
C LYS A 199 -45.73 -69.72 -78.47
N LYS A 200 -46.58 -69.24 -77.55
CA LYS A 200 -48.04 -69.30 -77.70
C LYS A 200 -48.53 -68.49 -78.90
N SER A 201 -48.02 -67.28 -79.11
CA SER A 201 -48.40 -66.45 -80.27
C SER A 201 -47.93 -67.05 -81.60
N GLN A 202 -46.71 -67.61 -81.67
CA GLN A 202 -46.28 -68.37 -82.84
C GLN A 202 -47.16 -69.60 -83.07
N SER A 203 -47.49 -70.37 -82.03
CA SER A 203 -48.40 -71.52 -82.19
C SER A 203 -49.79 -71.08 -82.66
N GLY A 204 -50.36 -70.00 -82.11
CA GLY A 204 -51.64 -69.45 -82.54
C GLY A 204 -51.63 -68.91 -83.98
N THR A 205 -50.51 -68.35 -84.42
CA THR A 205 -50.34 -67.90 -85.81
C THR A 205 -50.18 -69.09 -86.76
N VAL A 206 -49.46 -70.14 -86.35
CA VAL A 206 -49.35 -71.38 -87.12
C VAL A 206 -50.71 -72.07 -87.22
N TYR A 207 -51.48 -72.18 -86.12
CA TYR A 207 -52.86 -72.68 -86.18
C TYR A 207 -53.76 -71.80 -87.06
N GLY A 208 -53.60 -70.47 -87.03
CA GLY A 208 -54.33 -69.53 -87.89
C GLY A 208 -53.98 -69.65 -89.38
N ILE A 209 -52.69 -69.81 -89.72
CA ILE A 209 -52.22 -70.04 -91.08
C ILE A 209 -52.64 -71.42 -91.59
N PHE A 210 -52.53 -72.47 -90.77
CA PHE A 210 -53.02 -73.81 -91.13
C PHE A 210 -54.54 -73.81 -91.34
N CYS A 211 -55.33 -73.12 -90.50
CA CYS A 211 -56.77 -73.01 -90.69
C CYS A 211 -57.11 -72.22 -91.97
N SER A 212 -56.36 -71.15 -92.26
CA SER A 212 -56.54 -70.35 -93.48
C SER A 212 -56.12 -71.10 -94.75
N CYS A 213 -55.05 -71.90 -94.70
CA CYS A 213 -54.66 -72.80 -95.80
C CYS A 213 -55.64 -73.96 -95.96
N PHE A 214 -56.22 -74.51 -94.89
CA PHE A 214 -57.22 -75.58 -94.99
C PHE A 214 -58.53 -75.07 -95.62
N ILE A 215 -58.92 -73.82 -95.34
CA ILE A 215 -60.05 -73.16 -96.02
C ILE A 215 -59.74 -72.92 -97.50
N PHE A 216 -58.50 -72.54 -97.85
CA PHE A 216 -58.10 -72.33 -99.25
C PHE A 216 -57.95 -73.63 -100.06
N TYR A 217 -57.51 -74.73 -99.44
CA TYR A 217 -57.30 -76.02 -100.10
C TYR A 217 -58.60 -76.83 -100.31
N PHE A 218 -59.70 -76.45 -99.65
CA PHE A 218 -61.01 -77.11 -99.81
C PHE A 218 -61.97 -76.35 -100.75
N HIS A 219 -61.51 -75.23 -101.35
CA HIS A 219 -62.31 -74.38 -102.24
C HIS A 219 -61.68 -74.17 -103.64
N SER A 220 -60.79 -75.08 -104.07
CA SER A 220 -60.29 -75.23 -105.45
C SER A 220 -60.46 -76.66 -105.90
#